data_AF-F3BZS1-F1
#
_entry.id   AF-F3BZS1-F1
#
_cell.length_a   1.000
_cell.length_b   1.000
_cell.length_c   1.000
_cell.angle_alpha   90.00
_cell.angle_beta   90.00
_cell.angle_gamma   90.00
#
_symmetry.space_group_name_H-M   'P 1'
#
loop_
_entity.id
_entity.type
_entity.pdbx_description
1 polymer ?
#
loop_
_entity_poly.entity_id
_entity_poly.type
_entity_poly.pdbx_seq_one_letter_code
_entity_poly.pdbx_strand_id
1 'polypeptide(L)'
;MNSSPRYSAVLATLLMVLLAACSAVPGTSMKTVAVAQSDPGEGGVPAFYKWPDKMPSTPGQLLRSEPLTAKQSLENAGQNVRILYTSTDGLNNQPVAVSGALFMPKGEPPKGGWPLMAWAHGTVGSADICAPSFAGRSDRDTRYLNEWLGRG
;
A
#
# COMPACT_ATOMS: atom_id res chain seq x y z
N MET A 1 -46.38 5.79 -75.61
CA MET A 1 -46.98 5.80 -74.26
C MET A 1 -46.23 4.83 -73.37
N ASN A 2 -46.02 5.30 -72.15
CA ASN A 2 -45.27 4.78 -71.03
C ASN A 2 -45.81 3.42 -70.52
N SER A 3 -44.94 2.45 -70.20
CA SER A 3 -45.26 1.31 -69.32
C SER A 3 -43.98 0.59 -68.89
N SER A 4 -43.58 0.85 -67.65
CA SER A 4 -42.41 0.37 -66.93
C SER A 4 -42.70 -0.98 -66.19
N PRO A 5 -41.90 -1.46 -65.21
CA PRO A 5 -41.20 -2.76 -65.29
C PRO A 5 -41.60 -3.73 -64.17
N ARG A 6 -41.35 -5.05 -64.32
CA ARG A 6 -41.57 -6.02 -63.22
C ARG A 6 -40.56 -7.18 -63.22
N TYR A 7 -39.28 -6.90 -62.97
CA TYR A 7 -38.28 -7.97 -62.77
C TYR A 7 -37.37 -7.78 -61.53
N SER A 8 -37.70 -6.84 -60.63
CA SER A 8 -36.78 -6.43 -59.56
C SER A 8 -37.10 -6.99 -58.16
N ALA A 9 -37.93 -8.03 -58.03
CA ALA A 9 -38.46 -8.45 -56.73
C ALA A 9 -38.19 -9.89 -56.30
N VAL A 10 -37.55 -10.73 -57.13
CA VAL A 10 -37.41 -12.18 -56.81
C VAL A 10 -35.99 -12.55 -56.33
N LEU A 11 -34.98 -11.70 -56.54
CA LEU A 11 -33.58 -12.05 -56.18
C LEU A 11 -33.12 -11.64 -54.77
N ALA A 12 -33.93 -10.94 -53.98
CA ALA A 12 -33.45 -10.32 -52.73
C ALA A 12 -33.68 -11.15 -51.44
N THR A 13 -34.41 -12.27 -51.48
CA THR A 13 -34.81 -13.00 -50.26
C THR A 13 -34.00 -14.26 -49.95
N LEU A 14 -33.03 -14.66 -50.79
CA LEU A 14 -32.23 -15.88 -50.54
C LEU A 14 -30.84 -15.65 -49.91
N LEU A 15 -30.47 -14.40 -49.61
CA LEU A 15 -29.14 -14.06 -49.07
C LEU A 15 -29.17 -13.55 -47.61
N MET A 16 -30.12 -13.99 -46.80
CA MET A 16 -30.26 -13.60 -45.38
C MET A 16 -30.44 -14.78 -44.41
N VAL A 17 -29.93 -15.98 -44.73
CA VAL A 17 -30.05 -17.15 -43.83
C VAL A 17 -28.72 -17.86 -43.51
N LEU A 18 -27.58 -17.40 -44.04
CA LEU A 18 -26.30 -18.13 -43.91
C LEU A 18 -25.22 -17.48 -43.02
N LEU A 19 -25.55 -16.52 -42.15
CA LEU A 19 -24.57 -15.82 -41.30
C LEU A 19 -24.78 -15.94 -39.78
N ALA A 20 -25.41 -17.02 -39.30
CA ALA A 20 -25.77 -17.15 -37.87
C ALA A 20 -25.16 -18.37 -37.14
N ALA A 21 -24.08 -18.96 -37.65
CA ALA A 21 -23.48 -20.15 -37.04
C ALA A 21 -21.94 -20.08 -37.03
N CYS A 22 -21.39 -19.43 -36.00
CA CYS A 22 -20.02 -19.51 -35.46
C CYS A 22 -19.85 -18.24 -34.60
N SER A 23 -19.95 -18.24 -33.28
CA SER A 23 -18.99 -18.89 -32.38
C SER A 23 -19.55 -18.76 -30.95
N ALA A 24 -20.10 -19.83 -30.38
CA ALA A 24 -20.37 -19.89 -28.95
C ALA A 24 -19.17 -20.56 -28.28
N VAL A 25 -18.15 -19.78 -27.93
CA VAL A 25 -17.08 -20.23 -27.02
C VAL A 25 -17.62 -20.04 -25.60
N PRO A 26 -17.71 -21.10 -24.76
CA PRO A 26 -18.06 -20.94 -23.36
C PRO A 26 -17.00 -20.05 -22.70
N GLY A 27 -17.39 -18.86 -22.26
CA GLY A 27 -16.49 -17.92 -21.59
C GLY A 27 -16.03 -18.48 -20.26
N THR A 28 -14.80 -18.97 -20.19
CA THR A 28 -14.12 -19.23 -18.92
C THR A 28 -14.03 -17.90 -18.18
N SER A 29 -14.75 -17.77 -17.07
CA SER A 29 -14.69 -16.59 -16.20
C SER A 29 -13.28 -16.46 -15.65
N MET A 30 -12.46 -15.59 -16.25
CA MET A 30 -11.21 -15.15 -15.65
C MET A 30 -11.57 -14.33 -14.41
N LYS A 31 -11.19 -14.83 -13.23
CA LYS A 31 -11.14 -13.98 -12.03
C LYS A 31 -10.12 -12.88 -12.30
N THR A 32 -10.60 -11.67 -12.57
CA THR A 32 -9.76 -10.48 -12.59
C THR A 32 -9.15 -10.34 -11.19
N VAL A 33 -7.86 -10.65 -11.06
CA VAL A 33 -7.09 -10.24 -9.89
C VAL A 33 -6.92 -8.73 -10.04
N ALA A 34 -7.65 -7.97 -9.23
CA ALA A 34 -7.49 -6.53 -9.19
C ALA A 34 -6.02 -6.24 -8.81
N VAL A 35 -5.26 -5.68 -9.75
CA VAL A 35 -4.00 -5.03 -9.43
C VAL A 35 -4.39 -3.85 -8.54
N ALA A 36 -3.95 -3.87 -7.27
CA ALA A 36 -4.12 -2.73 -6.39
C ALA A 36 -3.54 -1.50 -7.10
N GLN A 37 -4.39 -0.55 -7.49
CA GLN A 37 -3.96 0.72 -8.04
C GLN A 37 -3.03 1.37 -7.02
N SER A 38 -1.73 1.40 -7.32
CA SER A 38 -0.82 2.32 -6.64
C SER A 38 -1.19 3.71 -7.15
N ASP A 39 -1.53 4.62 -6.23
CA ASP A 39 -1.73 6.02 -6.58
C ASP A 39 -0.43 6.52 -7.25
N PRO A 40 -0.47 7.12 -8.45
CA PRO A 40 0.73 7.41 -9.25
C PRO A 40 1.79 8.31 -8.58
N GLY A 41 1.54 8.84 -7.38
CA GLY A 41 2.49 9.60 -6.57
C GLY A 41 3.12 8.85 -5.38
N GLU A 42 2.61 7.68 -4.99
CA GLU A 42 3.00 7.00 -3.74
C GLU A 42 4.29 6.16 -3.86
N GLY A 43 4.68 5.83 -5.10
CA GLY A 43 5.80 4.89 -5.37
C GLY A 43 5.53 3.44 -4.98
N GLY A 44 4.40 3.18 -4.31
CA GLY A 44 3.97 1.88 -3.83
C GLY A 44 4.74 1.41 -2.60
N VAL A 45 4.02 0.96 -1.58
CA VAL A 45 4.58 0.32 -0.38
C VAL A 45 4.01 -1.08 -0.16
N PRO A 46 4.74 -1.98 0.53
CA PRO A 46 4.27 -3.33 0.83
C PRO A 46 2.94 -3.34 1.58
N ALA A 47 2.23 -4.47 1.53
CA ALA A 47 0.94 -4.67 2.18
C ALA A 47 0.94 -4.39 3.69
N PHE A 48 2.10 -4.44 4.36
CA PHE A 48 2.25 -4.03 5.75
C PHE A 48 1.65 -2.65 6.03
N TYR A 49 1.89 -1.69 5.12
CA TYR A 49 1.50 -0.28 5.26
C TYR A 49 0.02 -0.01 5.00
N LYS A 50 -0.69 -1.01 4.47
CA LYS A 50 -2.12 -0.90 4.16
C LYS A 50 -2.92 -1.73 5.15
N TRP A 51 -3.86 -1.06 5.84
CA TRP A 51 -4.79 -1.70 6.75
C TRP A 51 -6.12 -1.98 6.03
N PRO A 52 -6.50 -3.25 5.83
CA PRO A 52 -7.69 -3.59 5.05
C PRO A 52 -8.99 -3.54 5.86
N ASP A 53 -8.89 -3.57 7.20
CA ASP A 53 -10.05 -3.68 8.08
C ASP A 53 -10.57 -2.29 8.48
N LYS A 54 -11.72 -2.27 9.15
CA LYS A 54 -12.26 -1.04 9.74
C LYS A 54 -11.23 -0.44 10.69
N MET A 55 -10.95 0.85 10.53
CA MET A 55 -10.03 1.56 11.43
C MET A 55 -10.62 1.65 12.84
N PRO A 56 -9.85 1.27 13.89
CA PRO A 56 -10.17 1.61 15.26
C PRO A 56 -10.22 3.13 15.44
N SER A 57 -11.20 3.62 16.22
CA SER A 57 -11.45 5.06 16.35
C SER A 57 -10.53 5.76 17.34
N THR A 58 -9.89 5.04 18.26
CA THR A 58 -8.96 5.65 19.22
C THR A 58 -7.57 5.77 18.59
N PRO A 59 -6.94 6.95 18.60
CA PRO A 59 -5.54 7.10 18.21
C PRO A 59 -4.59 6.32 19.13
N GLY A 60 -3.45 5.89 18.59
CA GLY A 60 -2.40 5.18 19.31
C GLY A 60 -2.62 3.67 19.48
N GLN A 61 -3.66 3.08 18.87
CA GLN A 61 -3.85 1.63 18.90
C GLN A 61 -2.89 0.94 17.92
N LEU A 62 -2.14 -0.05 18.39
CA LEU A 62 -1.27 -0.87 17.55
C LEU A 62 -2.11 -1.78 16.65
N LEU A 63 -1.86 -1.70 15.34
CA LEU A 63 -2.52 -2.50 14.32
C LEU A 63 -1.66 -3.71 13.91
N ARG A 64 -0.35 -3.47 13.69
CA ARG A 64 0.63 -4.48 13.27
C ARG A 64 2.01 -4.16 13.79
N SER A 65 2.83 -5.19 13.94
CA SER A 65 4.27 -5.06 14.12
C SER A 65 5.00 -6.17 13.38
N GLU A 66 6.18 -5.86 12.83
CA GLU A 66 7.08 -6.84 12.24
C GLU A 66 8.54 -6.38 12.34
N PRO A 67 9.53 -7.29 12.26
CA PRO A 67 10.94 -6.89 12.23
C PRO A 67 11.27 -5.98 11.05
N LEU A 68 12.13 -4.98 11.30
CA LEU A 68 12.73 -4.20 10.22
C LEU A 68 13.75 -5.03 9.43
N THR A 69 13.91 -4.72 8.15
CA THR A 69 15.00 -5.29 7.35
C THR A 69 16.35 -4.71 7.78
N ALA A 70 17.44 -5.33 7.33
CA ALA A 70 18.79 -4.83 7.59
C ALA A 70 18.99 -3.37 7.13
N LYS A 71 18.39 -2.98 6.00
CA LYS A 71 18.47 -1.60 5.47
C LYS A 71 17.87 -0.56 6.42
N GLN A 72 16.84 -0.92 7.19
CA GLN A 72 16.13 0.01 8.08
C GLN A 72 16.59 -0.09 9.53
N SER A 73 17.38 -1.12 9.87
CA SER A 73 17.79 -1.43 11.23
C SER A 73 18.95 -0.55 11.70
N LEU A 74 19.03 -0.36 13.01
CA LEU A 74 20.11 0.32 13.70
C LEU A 74 20.98 -0.72 14.41
N GLU A 75 22.29 -0.61 14.24
CA GLU A 75 23.28 -1.56 14.78
C GLU A 75 23.28 -1.66 16.30
N ASN A 76 22.97 -0.57 17.00
CA ASN A 76 22.97 -0.51 18.47
C ASN A 76 21.61 -0.86 19.07
N ALA A 77 20.58 -1.09 18.25
CA ALA A 77 19.32 -1.63 18.73
C ALA A 77 19.45 -3.14 18.96
N GLY A 78 18.96 -3.62 20.11
CA GLY A 78 18.76 -5.04 20.38
C GLY A 78 17.54 -5.59 19.64
N GLN A 79 16.55 -4.73 19.38
CA GLN A 79 15.39 -5.07 18.55
C GLN A 79 15.03 -3.90 17.63
N ASN A 80 14.76 -4.21 16.37
CA ASN A 80 14.39 -3.27 15.32
C ASN A 80 13.02 -3.67 14.77
N VAL A 81 12.00 -2.86 15.05
CA VAL A 81 10.61 -3.22 14.75
C VAL A 81 9.95 -2.09 13.96
N ARG A 82 9.21 -2.45 12.92
CA ARG A 82 8.25 -1.57 12.27
C ARG A 82 6.89 -1.76 12.91
N ILE A 83 6.19 -0.65 13.15
CA ILE A 83 4.82 -0.67 13.67
C ILE A 83 3.87 0.06 12.72
N LEU A 84 2.63 -0.40 12.70
CA LEU A 84 1.48 0.30 12.12
C LEU A 84 0.49 0.58 13.24
N TYR A 85 0.01 1.81 13.36
CA TYR A 85 -0.89 2.21 14.44
C TYR A 85 -1.89 3.27 13.98
N THR A 86 -2.98 3.43 14.71
CA THR A 86 -4.00 4.45 14.42
C THR A 86 -3.53 5.84 14.82
N SER A 87 -3.86 6.83 14.01
CA SER A 87 -3.65 8.25 14.26
C SER A 87 -4.88 9.03 13.79
N THR A 88 -4.82 10.35 13.91
CA THR A 88 -5.85 11.28 13.44
C THR A 88 -5.36 11.96 12.17
N ASP A 89 -6.16 11.87 11.10
CA ASP A 89 -5.94 12.61 9.86
C ASP A 89 -6.08 14.12 10.12
N GLY A 90 -5.07 14.90 9.76
CA GLY A 90 -5.03 16.35 10.01
C GLY A 90 -5.96 17.19 9.12
N LEU A 91 -6.51 16.62 8.04
CA LEU A 91 -7.41 17.32 7.11
C LEU A 91 -8.88 17.17 7.50
N ASN A 92 -9.27 15.99 7.98
CA ASN A 92 -10.68 15.65 8.20
C ASN A 92 -10.98 15.06 9.59
N ASN A 93 -9.96 14.94 10.46
CA ASN A 93 -10.03 14.36 11.81
C ASN A 93 -10.53 12.91 11.87
N GLN A 94 -10.49 12.16 10.77
CA GLN A 94 -10.85 10.75 10.76
C GLN A 94 -9.68 9.87 11.22
N PRO A 95 -9.96 8.66 11.74
CA PRO A 95 -8.91 7.69 12.03
C PRO A 95 -8.16 7.25 10.77
N VAL A 96 -6.84 7.24 10.84
CA VAL A 96 -5.95 6.83 9.75
C VAL A 96 -4.85 5.91 10.28
N ALA A 97 -4.35 4.96 9.48
CA ALA A 97 -3.15 4.21 9.83
C ALA A 97 -1.90 5.00 9.46
N VAL A 98 -0.93 5.04 10.38
CA VAL A 98 0.40 5.58 10.16
C VAL A 98 1.44 4.56 10.61
N SER A 99 2.67 4.70 10.13
CA SER A 99 3.76 3.77 10.46
C SER A 99 4.86 4.44 11.27
N GLY A 100 5.59 3.63 12.05
CA GLY A 100 6.74 4.06 12.82
C GLY A 100 7.85 3.00 12.83
N ALA A 101 9.06 3.43 13.15
CA ALA A 101 10.17 2.54 13.47
C ALA A 101 10.43 2.62 14.99
N LEU A 102 10.44 1.48 15.66
CA LEU A 102 10.68 1.33 17.09
C LEU A 102 12.00 0.56 17.28
N PHE A 103 12.86 1.15 18.08
CA PHE A 103 14.18 0.63 18.38
C PHE A 103 14.32 0.44 19.88
N MET A 104 14.69 -0.76 20.31
CA MET A 104 14.93 -1.06 21.72
C MET A 104 16.43 -1.21 21.95
N PRO A 105 16.99 -0.65 23.04
CA PRO A 105 18.39 -0.85 23.39
C PRO A 105 18.76 -2.33 23.58
N LYS A 106 20.05 -2.64 23.46
CA LYS A 106 20.59 -3.95 23.84
C LYS A 106 20.61 -4.08 25.37
N GLY A 107 20.52 -5.32 25.86
CA GLY A 107 20.62 -5.64 27.29
C GLY A 107 19.28 -5.67 28.01
N GLU A 108 19.34 -5.71 29.34
CA GLU A 108 18.16 -5.80 30.20
C GLU A 108 17.61 -4.41 30.53
N PRO A 109 16.28 -4.20 30.47
CA PRO A 109 15.70 -2.92 30.84
C PRO A 109 15.94 -2.62 32.32
N PRO A 110 16.24 -1.36 32.68
CA PRO A 110 16.40 -0.96 34.08
C PRO A 110 15.07 -1.07 34.82
N LYS A 111 15.11 -0.94 36.15
CA LYS A 111 13.90 -0.89 36.98
C LYS A 111 13.00 0.27 36.52
N GLY A 112 11.82 -0.06 36.00
CA GLY A 112 10.89 0.92 35.42
C GLY A 112 10.87 0.97 33.89
N GLY A 113 11.73 0.19 33.22
CA GLY A 113 11.82 0.14 31.76
C GLY A 113 12.81 1.15 31.18
N TRP A 114 13.11 1.01 29.88
CA TRP A 114 13.91 1.99 29.15
C TRP A 114 13.20 3.36 29.10
N PRO A 115 13.94 4.48 29.18
CA PRO A 115 13.36 5.79 28.89
C PRO A 115 12.84 5.83 27.44
N LEU A 116 11.70 6.49 27.23
CA LEU A 116 11.11 6.64 25.90
C LEU A 116 11.63 7.91 25.22
N MET A 117 12.25 7.74 24.04
CA MET A 117 12.59 8.83 23.14
C MET A 117 11.63 8.86 21.96
N ALA A 118 10.83 9.91 21.86
CA ALA A 118 10.09 10.24 20.64
C ALA A 118 10.95 11.17 19.78
N TRP A 119 11.36 10.69 18.60
CA TRP A 119 12.18 11.45 17.67
C TRP A 119 11.51 11.51 16.30
N ALA A 120 11.57 12.68 15.66
CA ALA A 120 11.04 12.92 14.33
C ALA A 120 12.18 13.15 13.34
N HIS A 121 12.02 12.62 12.13
CA HIS A 121 12.95 12.84 11.04
C HIS A 121 12.78 14.24 10.43
N GLY A 122 13.82 14.72 9.72
CA GLY A 122 13.72 15.91 8.88
C GLY A 122 12.88 15.67 7.62
N THR A 123 12.90 16.60 6.67
CA THR A 123 12.18 16.43 5.39
C THR A 123 12.76 15.27 4.58
N VAL A 124 11.95 14.24 4.31
CA VAL A 124 12.34 13.05 3.52
C VAL A 124 11.52 12.87 2.23
N GLY A 125 10.40 13.59 2.11
CA GLY A 125 9.46 13.51 1.00
C GLY A 125 8.01 13.44 1.48
N SER A 126 7.06 13.40 0.54
CA SER A 126 5.62 13.43 0.81
C SER A 126 4.87 12.16 0.36
N ALA A 127 5.57 11.18 -0.19
CA ALA A 127 4.99 9.91 -0.63
C ALA A 127 5.27 8.78 0.37
N ASP A 128 4.44 7.74 0.39
CA ASP A 128 4.60 6.57 1.25
C ASP A 128 5.99 5.93 1.10
N ILE A 129 6.52 5.87 -0.13
CA ILE A 129 7.86 5.32 -0.41
C ILE A 129 8.99 6.09 0.30
N CYS A 130 8.77 7.34 0.70
CA CYS A 130 9.73 8.17 1.43
C CYS A 130 9.71 7.91 2.94
N ALA A 131 8.70 7.19 3.46
CA ALA A 131 8.54 6.97 4.88
C ALA A 131 9.79 6.27 5.48
N PRO A 132 10.43 6.78 6.54
CA PRO A 132 11.68 6.18 7.01
C PRO A 132 11.56 4.79 7.62
N SER A 133 10.36 4.39 8.04
CA SER A 133 10.05 3.01 8.42
C SER A 133 10.16 2.05 7.22
N PHE A 134 10.07 2.58 5.99
CA PHE A 134 10.20 1.84 4.72
C PHE A 134 11.55 2.09 4.05
N ALA A 135 11.88 3.35 3.78
CA ALA A 135 13.05 3.73 3.00
C ALA A 135 14.37 3.57 3.77
N GLY A 136 14.31 3.57 5.10
CA GLY A 136 15.48 3.78 5.96
C GLY A 136 15.68 5.27 6.27
N ARG A 137 16.85 5.60 6.80
CA ARG A 137 17.16 6.94 7.33
C ARG A 137 18.48 7.46 6.75
N SER A 138 18.73 8.76 6.88
CA SER A 138 20.02 9.34 6.54
C SER A 138 21.12 8.87 7.49
N ASP A 139 22.38 8.88 7.06
CA ASP A 139 23.53 8.51 7.92
C ASP A 139 23.62 9.39 9.17
N ARG A 140 23.23 10.66 9.04
CA ARG A 140 23.14 11.59 10.18
C ARG A 140 22.19 11.05 11.24
N ASP A 141 21.00 10.62 10.83
CA ASP A 141 19.97 10.13 11.75
C ASP A 141 20.37 8.77 12.33
N THR A 142 20.92 7.88 11.50
CA THR A 142 21.44 6.57 11.93
C THR A 142 22.49 6.73 13.03
N ARG A 143 23.49 7.59 12.83
CA ARG A 143 24.51 7.88 13.85
C ARG A 143 23.88 8.45 15.12
N TYR A 144 23.00 9.44 15.01
CA TYR A 144 22.35 10.05 16.17
C TYR A 144 21.56 9.04 17.00
N LEU A 145 20.75 8.19 16.35
CA LEU A 145 19.93 7.20 17.05
C LEU A 145 20.78 6.07 17.66
N ASN A 146 21.85 5.63 16.97
CA ASN A 146 22.78 4.64 17.52
C ASN A 146 23.51 5.13 18.77
N GLU A 147 23.85 6.42 18.84
CA GLU A 147 24.45 7.03 20.04
C GLU A 147 23.53 6.95 21.26
N TRP A 148 22.24 7.17 21.07
CA TRP A 148 21.26 7.04 22.15
C TRP A 148 21.01 5.59 22.54
N LEU A 149 20.83 4.70 21.56
CA LEU A 149 20.64 3.27 21.81
C LEU A 149 21.84 2.64 22.55
N GLY A 150 23.05 3.14 22.31
CA GLY A 150 24.26 2.71 23.02
C GLY A 150 24.31 3.11 24.49
N ARG A 151 23.45 4.02 24.95
CA ARG A 151 23.39 4.51 26.34
C ARG A 151 22.31 3.83 27.17
N GLY A 152 21.43 3.05 26.54
CA GLY A 152 20.18 2.63 27.16
C GLY A 152 19.19 3.79 27.32
#